data_AF-A0A851IRT1-F1
#
_entry.id   AF-A0A851IRT1-F1
#
_cell.length_a   1.000
_cell.length_b   1.000
_cell.length_c   1.000
_cell.angle_alpha   90.00
_cell.angle_beta   90.00
_cell.angle_gamma   90.00
#
_symmetry.space_group_name_H-M   'P 1'
#
loop_
_entity.id
_entity.type
_entity.pdbx_description
1 polymer ?
#
loop_
_entity_poly.entity_id
_entity_poly.type
_entity_poly.pdbx_seq_one_letter_code
_entity_poly.pdbx_strand_id
1 'polypeptide(L)' 'MKKLFLIVILALTTVSCSLLDSEEWNEARERREERGVHCYKQYGNVYCEDRDGNSY' A
#
# COMPACT_ATOMS: atom_id res chain seq x y z
N MET A 1 -0.69 36.31 -2.13
CA MET A 1 -0.97 35.22 -1.17
C MET A 1 -1.83 34.09 -1.74
N LYS A 2 -2.86 34.33 -2.59
CA LYS A 2 -3.71 33.27 -3.17
C LYS A 2 -2.97 32.18 -3.98
N LYS A 3 -1.86 32.51 -4.65
CA LYS A 3 -1.09 31.57 -5.48
C LYS A 3 -0.29 30.52 -4.67
N LEU A 4 0.14 30.85 -3.47
CA LEU A 4 0.90 29.94 -2.60
C LEU A 4 0.03 28.77 -2.12
N PHE A 5 -1.24 29.04 -1.80
CA PHE A 5 -2.18 27.99 -1.37
C PHE A 5 -2.38 26.91 -2.44
N LEU A 6 -2.47 27.31 -3.72
CA LEU A 6 -2.59 26.34 -4.82
C LEU A 6 -1.35 25.46 -4.98
N ILE A 7 -0.16 26.04 -4.83
CA ILE A 7 1.11 25.30 -4.93
C ILE A 7 1.22 24.30 -3.77
N VAL A 8 0.86 24.71 -2.55
CA VAL A 8 0.88 23.84 -1.36
C VAL A 8 -0.10 22.68 -1.52
N ILE A 9 -1.33 22.94 -1.99
CA ILE A 9 -2.32 21.88 -2.24
C ILE A 9 -1.80 20.92 -3.30
N LEU A 10 -1.25 21.43 -4.41
CA LEU A 10 -0.69 20.58 -5.47
C LEU A 10 0.44 19.70 -4.95
N ALA A 11 1.37 20.26 -4.17
CA ALA A 11 2.47 19.52 -3.56
C ALA A 11 1.97 18.44 -2.59
N LEU A 12 0.96 18.73 -1.76
CA LEU A 12 0.38 17.74 -0.87
C LEU A 12 -0.33 16.61 -1.65
N THR A 13 -0.99 16.92 -2.75
CA THR A 13 -1.67 15.91 -3.59
C THR A 13 -0.67 15.00 -4.31
N THR A 14 0.44 15.54 -4.82
CA THR A 14 1.47 14.73 -5.48
C THR A 14 2.26 13.89 -4.49
N VAL A 15 2.56 14.44 -3.31
CA VAL A 15 3.19 13.69 -2.21
C VAL A 15 2.29 12.56 -1.72
N SER A 16 0.97 12.79 -1.60
CA SER A 16 0.04 11.74 -1.16
C SER A 16 -0.04 10.56 -2.14
N CYS A 17 -0.01 10.82 -3.46
CA CYS A 17 -0.03 9.76 -4.47
C CYS A 17 1.31 9.02 -4.60
N SER A 18 2.44 9.66 -4.32
CA SER A 18 3.77 9.09 -4.61
C SER A 18 4.49 8.55 -3.38
N LEU A 19 4.24 9.09 -2.20
CA LEU A 19 5.03 8.82 -0.98
C LEU A 19 4.44 7.66 -0.16
N LEU A 20 3.19 7.25 -0.42
CA LEU A 20 2.53 6.16 0.30
C LEU A 20 2.38 4.86 -0.49
N ASP A 21 2.57 4.86 -1.82
CA ASP A 21 1.96 3.81 -2.66
C ASP A 21 2.93 2.85 -3.37
N SER A 22 4.21 3.19 -3.55
CA SER A 22 5.11 2.33 -4.33
C SER A 22 6.12 1.56 -3.49
N GLU A 23 7.01 2.23 -2.76
CA GLU A 23 8.18 1.58 -2.13
C GLU A 23 7.79 0.74 -0.91
N GLU A 24 7.07 1.33 0.05
CA GLU A 24 6.59 0.64 1.25
C GLU A 24 5.68 -0.56 0.95
N TRP A 25 4.81 -0.46 -0.06
CA TRP A 25 3.96 -1.58 -0.47
C TRP A 25 4.72 -2.67 -1.20
N ASN A 26 5.74 -2.30 -1.97
CA ASN A 26 6.62 -3.26 -2.62
C ASN A 26 7.41 -4.04 -1.57
N GLU A 27 8.01 -3.36 -0.58
CA GLU A 27 8.70 -4.03 0.53
C GLU A 27 7.75 -4.87 1.38
N ALA A 28 6.55 -4.37 1.66
CA ALA A 28 5.54 -5.13 2.39
C ALA A 28 5.05 -6.35 1.60
N ARG A 29 5.05 -6.29 0.26
CA ARG A 29 4.75 -7.44 -0.61
C ARG A 29 5.92 -8.42 -0.63
N GLU A 30 7.15 -7.94 -0.78
CA GLU A 30 8.36 -8.75 -0.79
C GLU A 30 8.54 -9.48 0.55
N ARG A 31 8.39 -8.78 1.68
CA ARG A 31 8.37 -9.40 3.02
C ARG A 31 7.23 -10.38 3.24
N ARG A 32 6.12 -10.27 2.51
CA ARG A 32 5.02 -11.26 2.55
C ARG A 32 5.38 -12.47 1.71
N GLU A 33 5.93 -12.28 0.52
CA GLU A 33 6.42 -13.36 -0.35
C GLU A 33 7.57 -14.16 0.31
N GLU A 34 8.53 -13.52 0.98
CA GLU A 34 9.60 -14.19 1.73
C GLU A 34 9.06 -15.08 2.85
N ARG A 35 8.03 -14.60 3.57
CA ARG A 35 7.31 -15.37 4.60
C ARG A 35 6.33 -16.38 3.99
N GLY A 36 6.15 -16.36 2.67
CA GLY A 36 5.20 -17.15 1.90
C GLY A 36 3.74 -16.92 2.33
N VAL A 37 3.42 -15.67 2.65
CA VAL A 37 2.08 -15.18 2.93
C VAL A 37 1.41 -14.76 1.63
N HIS A 38 0.31 -15.41 1.28
CA HIS A 38 -0.50 -15.08 0.12
C HIS A 38 -1.87 -14.54 0.55
N CYS A 39 -2.19 -13.32 0.14
CA CYS A 39 -3.47 -12.68 0.43
C CYS A 39 -4.35 -12.65 -0.81
N TYR A 40 -5.55 -13.20 -0.70
CA TYR A 40 -6.59 -13.18 -1.71
C TYR A 40 -7.63 -12.12 -1.35
N LYS A 41 -8.13 -11.39 -2.34
CA LYS A 41 -9.21 -10.42 -2.16
C LYS A 41 -10.43 -10.87 -2.96
N GLN A 42 -11.51 -11.19 -2.26
CA GLN A 42 -12.75 -11.64 -2.88
C GLN A 42 -13.95 -10.90 -2.29
N TYR A 43 -14.76 -10.27 -3.14
CA TYR A 43 -15.97 -9.54 -2.75
C TYR A 43 -15.77 -8.52 -1.62
N GLY A 44 -14.60 -7.86 -1.57
CA GLY A 44 -14.28 -6.87 -0.53
C GLY A 44 -13.67 -7.45 0.74
N ASN A 45 -13.69 -8.78 0.92
CA ASN A 45 -13.00 -9.46 2.00
C ASN A 45 -11.55 -9.77 1.59
N VAL A 46 -10.62 -9.55 2.52
CA VAL A 46 -9.22 -9.94 2.38
C VAL A 46 -8.99 -11.12 3.29
N TYR A 47 -8.34 -12.15 2.75
CA TYR A 47 -8.01 -13.36 3.47
C TYR A 47 -6.58 -13.74 3.10
N CYS A 48 -5.76 -14.07 4.10
CA CYS A 48 -4.36 -14.35 3.89
C CYS A 48 -3.99 -15.73 4.45
N GLU A 49 -3.16 -16.46 3.72
CA GLU A 49 -2.67 -17.79 4.08
C GLU A 49 -1.14 -17.78 4.17
N ASP A 50 -0.58 -18.41 5.19
CA ASP A 50 0.86 -18.67 5.25
C ASP A 50 1.24 -19.92 4.45
N ARG A 51 2.54 -20.27 4.47
CA ARG A 51 3.09 -21.44 3.76
C ARG A 51 2.53 -22.76 4.26
N ASP A 52 2.08 -22.80 5.50
CA ASP A 52 1.54 -23.98 6.17
C ASP A 52 0.02 -24.09 5.99
N GLY A 53 -0.61 -23.09 5.36
CA GLY A 53 -2.04 -23.01 5.09
C GLY A 53 -2.87 -22.44 6.24
N ASN A 54 -2.25 -21.77 7.22
CA ASN A 54 -3.00 -21.11 8.29
C ASN A 54 -3.51 -19.75 7.84
N SER A 55 -4.75 -19.41 8.22
CA SER A 55 -5.39 -18.15 7.88
C SER A 55 -5.34 -17.10 8.99
N TYR A 56 -5.27 -15.82 8.62
CA TYR A 56 -5.33 -14.66 9.52
C TYR A 56 -6.20 -13.52 8.98
#